data_AF-A0A2M9Q874-F1
#
_entry.id   AF-A0A2M9Q874-F1
#
_cell.length_a   1.000
_cell.length_b   1.000
_cell.length_c   1.000
_cell.angle_alpha   90.00
_cell.angle_beta   90.00
_cell.angle_gamma   90.00
#
_symmetry.space_group_name_H-M   'P 1'
#
loop_
_entity.id
_entity.type
_entity.pdbx_description
1 polymer ?
#
loop_
_entity_poly.entity_id
_entity_poly.type
_entity_poly.pdbx_seq_one_letter_code
_entity_poly.pdbx_strand_id
1 'polypeptide(L)'
;MSENMYQLLAIIIYMIAMLGIGWYAFAKTSNLTDYMLGGRSLGPAVTALSAGAADMSGWLLMGLPGAIYLSGLVEAWIAIGLTIGAYLNWLLVAPRLRAYTQVAN
;
A
#
# COMPACT_ATOMS: atom_id res chain seq x y z
N MET A 1 34.36 -8.76 -2.11
CA MET A 1 33.03 -9.28 -2.54
C MET A 1 32.57 -8.42 -3.70
N SER A 2 31.95 -9.00 -4.74
CA SER A 2 31.46 -8.22 -5.89
C SER A 2 30.19 -7.44 -5.53
N GLU A 3 29.92 -6.33 -6.23
CA GLU A 3 28.70 -5.52 -6.03
C GLU A 3 27.41 -6.36 -6.15
N ASN A 4 27.38 -7.29 -7.12
CA ASN A 4 26.26 -8.22 -7.32
C ASN A 4 25.99 -9.08 -6.08
N MET A 5 27.03 -9.47 -5.32
CA MET A 5 26.87 -10.24 -4.09
C MET A 5 26.13 -9.42 -3.02
N TYR A 6 26.45 -8.14 -2.88
CA TYR A 6 25.78 -7.26 -1.91
C TYR A 6 24.31 -7.01 -2.29
N GLN A 7 24.03 -6.83 -3.58
CA GLN A 7 22.65 -6.67 -4.08
C GLN A 7 21.80 -7.92 -3.82
N LEU A 8 22.33 -9.11 -4.14
CA LEU A 8 21.63 -10.37 -3.88
C LEU A 8 21.38 -10.59 -2.40
N LEU A 9 22.36 -10.31 -1.55
CA LEU A 9 22.18 -10.39 -0.09
C LEU A 9 21.06 -9.46 0.40
N ALA A 10 21.02 -8.22 -0.06
CA ALA A 10 19.96 -7.27 0.31
C ALA A 10 18.57 -7.77 -0.10
N ILE A 11 18.43 -8.32 -1.31
CA ILE A 11 17.16 -8.89 -1.80
C ILE A 11 16.74 -10.09 -0.96
N ILE A 12 17.67 -11.01 -0.67
CA ILE A 12 17.37 -12.20 0.13
C ILE A 12 16.92 -11.82 1.54
N ILE A 13 17.63 -10.89 2.18
CA ILE A 13 17.27 -10.40 3.53
C ILE A 13 15.88 -9.76 3.51
N TYR A 14 15.61 -8.92 2.52
CA TYR A 14 14.30 -8.28 2.35
C TYR A 14 13.18 -9.33 2.18
N MET A 15 13.37 -10.33 1.32
CA MET A 15 12.39 -11.39 1.09
C MET A 15 12.12 -12.21 2.36
N ILE A 16 13.17 -12.59 3.09
CA ILE A 16 13.04 -13.31 4.35
C ILE A 16 12.27 -12.47 5.38
N ALA A 17 12.57 -11.17 5.48
CA ALA A 17 11.85 -10.27 6.38
C ALA A 17 10.37 -10.18 6.01
N MET A 18 10.03 -10.04 4.73
CA MET A 18 8.65 -9.98 4.26
C MET A 18 7.87 -11.27 4.56
N LEU A 19 8.48 -12.44 4.32
CA LEU A 19 7.88 -13.73 4.66
C LEU A 19 7.69 -13.89 6.19
N GLY A 20 8.67 -13.44 6.98
CA GLY A 20 8.58 -13.45 8.44
C GLY A 20 7.44 -12.58 8.98
N ILE A 21 7.28 -11.37 8.44
CA ILE A 21 6.15 -10.48 8.78
C ILE A 21 4.82 -11.14 8.40
N GLY A 22 4.74 -11.74 7.21
CA GLY A 22 3.56 -12.45 6.74
C GLY A 22 3.18 -13.63 7.65
N TRP A 23 4.15 -14.45 8.04
CA TRP A 23 3.92 -15.56 8.97
C TRP A 23 3.45 -15.07 10.35
N TYR A 24 4.07 -14.01 10.87
CA TYR A 24 3.68 -13.42 12.14
C TYR A 24 2.25 -12.90 12.13
N ALA A 25 1.86 -12.19 11.06
CA ALA A 25 0.50 -11.69 10.89
C ALA A 25 -0.52 -12.84 10.71
N PHE A 26 -0.13 -13.88 9.96
CA PHE A 26 -0.93 -15.10 9.80
C PHE A 26 -1.21 -15.77 11.14
N ALA A 27 -0.19 -15.94 11.99
CA ALA A 27 -0.34 -16.53 13.32
C ALA A 27 -1.27 -15.73 14.26
N LYS A 28 -1.50 -14.44 13.98
CA LYS A 28 -2.42 -13.57 14.72
C LYS A 28 -3.85 -13.55 14.16
N THR A 29 -4.10 -14.18 13.02
CA THR A 29 -5.42 -14.16 12.38
C THR A 29 -6.24 -15.35 12.86
N SER A 30 -7.33 -15.12 13.60
CA SER A 30 -8.19 -16.21 14.09
C SER A 30 -9.59 -16.23 13.48
N ASN A 31 -10.06 -15.11 12.92
CA ASN A 31 -11.37 -14.98 12.32
C ASN A 31 -11.37 -14.04 11.10
N LEU A 32 -12.52 -13.93 10.43
CA LEU A 32 -12.68 -13.12 9.23
C LEU A 32 -12.47 -11.63 9.48
N THR A 33 -12.84 -11.11 10.66
CA THR A 33 -12.64 -9.70 11.04
C THR A 33 -11.15 -9.38 11.19
N ASP A 34 -10.36 -10.29 11.77
CA ASP A 34 -8.91 -10.16 11.86
C ASP A 34 -8.27 -10.17 10.46
N TYR A 35 -8.73 -11.07 9.60
CA TYR A 35 -8.19 -11.21 8.25
C TYR A 35 -8.54 -10.02 7.34
N MET A 36 -9.80 -9.56 7.36
CA MET A 36 -10.30 -8.54 6.46
C MET A 36 -10.07 -7.11 6.97
N LEU A 37 -10.10 -6.90 8.29
CA LEU A 37 -10.07 -5.57 8.90
C LEU A 37 -8.91 -5.36 9.89
N GLY A 38 -8.00 -6.33 10.04
CA GLY A 38 -6.91 -6.26 11.02
C GLY A 38 -7.43 -6.13 12.45
N GLY A 39 -8.59 -6.72 12.73
CA GLY A 39 -9.27 -6.62 14.04
C GLY A 39 -9.72 -5.19 14.38
N ARG A 40 -9.78 -4.28 13.39
CA ARG A 40 -10.06 -2.84 13.56
C ARG A 40 -9.10 -2.12 14.53
N SER A 41 -7.94 -2.72 14.78
CA SER A 41 -6.94 -2.24 15.74
C SER A 41 -5.87 -1.34 15.09
N LEU A 42 -5.81 -1.31 13.76
CA LEU A 42 -4.83 -0.53 13.01
C LEU A 42 -5.14 0.97 13.14
N GLY A 43 -4.13 1.72 13.58
CA GLY A 43 -4.23 3.17 13.71
C GLY A 43 -4.19 3.88 12.34
N PRO A 44 -4.65 5.15 12.27
CA PRO A 44 -4.79 5.89 11.02
C PRO A 44 -3.51 5.96 10.17
N ALA A 45 -2.35 6.14 10.81
CA ALA A 45 -1.07 6.22 10.11
C ALA A 45 -0.69 4.91 9.41
N VAL A 46 -0.86 3.77 10.09
CA VAL A 46 -0.56 2.45 9.52
C VAL A 46 -1.53 2.12 8.39
N THR A 47 -2.82 2.45 8.57
CA THR A 47 -3.83 2.29 7.51
C THR A 47 -3.52 3.16 6.29
N ALA A 48 -3.14 4.41 6.47
CA ALA A 48 -2.79 5.31 5.37
C ALA A 48 -1.54 4.85 4.61
N LEU A 49 -0.48 4.43 5.33
CA LEU A 49 0.72 3.86 4.71
C LEU A 49 0.43 2.57 3.95
N SER A 50 -0.40 1.70 4.52
CA SER A 50 -0.80 0.45 3.85
C SER A 50 -1.64 0.71 2.60
N ALA A 51 -2.55 1.67 2.64
CA ALA A 51 -3.33 2.08 1.47
C ALA A 51 -2.44 2.67 0.39
N GLY A 52 -1.49 3.53 0.76
CA GLY A 52 -0.49 4.07 -0.15
C GLY A 52 0.36 2.96 -0.78
N ALA A 53 0.93 2.06 0.02
CA ALA A 53 1.74 0.95 -0.49
C ALA A 53 0.97 0.03 -1.46
N ALA A 54 -0.33 -0.17 -1.24
CA ALA A 54 -1.19 -0.96 -2.13
C ALA A 54 -1.45 -0.26 -3.48
N ASP A 55 -1.54 1.07 -3.48
CA ASP A 55 -1.67 1.88 -4.70
C ASP A 55 -0.34 1.95 -5.49
N MET A 56 0.78 1.90 -4.78
CA MET A 56 2.13 1.97 -5.35
C MET A 56 2.59 0.61 -5.90
N SER A 57 2.16 0.27 -7.11
CA SER A 57 2.68 -0.88 -7.86
C SER A 57 3.96 -0.55 -8.63
N GLY A 58 4.46 -1.51 -9.43
CA GLY A 58 5.55 -1.27 -10.40
C GLY A 58 5.26 -0.14 -11.40
N TRP A 59 4.00 0.31 -11.49
CA TRP A 59 3.60 1.53 -12.20
C TRP A 59 4.39 2.76 -11.75
N LEU A 60 4.62 2.95 -10.45
CA LEU A 60 5.32 4.15 -9.97
C LEU A 60 6.83 4.09 -10.23
N LEU A 61 7.42 2.89 -10.24
CA LEU A 61 8.85 2.71 -10.45
C LEU A 61 9.25 2.84 -11.92
N MET A 62 8.42 2.33 -12.84
CA MET A 62 8.75 2.28 -14.27
C MET A 62 7.73 2.99 -15.16
N GLY A 63 6.45 2.93 -14.81
CA GLY A 63 5.36 3.52 -15.60
C GLY A 63 5.37 5.04 -15.60
N LEU A 64 5.30 5.66 -14.42
CA LEU A 64 5.27 7.12 -14.28
C LEU A 64 6.55 7.79 -14.82
N PRO A 65 7.78 7.32 -14.52
CA PRO A 65 8.98 7.88 -15.12
C PRO A 65 9.01 7.69 -16.65
N GLY A 66 8.54 6.55 -17.16
CA GLY A 66 8.41 6.30 -18.59
C GLY A 66 7.42 7.25 -19.27
N ALA A 67 6.27 7.51 -18.64
CA ALA A 67 5.30 8.48 -19.12
C ALA A 67 5.89 9.90 -19.14
N ILE A 68 6.50 10.35 -18.04
CA ILE A 68 7.17 11.66 -17.96
C ILE A 68 8.28 11.78 -19.02
N TYR A 69 9.04 10.71 -19.27
CA TYR A 69 10.08 10.71 -20.30
C TYR A 69 9.50 10.95 -21.72
N LEU A 70 8.30 10.42 -22.00
CA LEU A 70 7.67 10.51 -23.31
C LEU A 70 6.84 11.79 -23.52
N SER A 71 6.01 12.17 -22.54
CA SER A 71 5.08 13.30 -22.65
C SER A 71 5.50 14.54 -21.85
N GLY A 72 6.60 14.46 -21.10
CA GLY A 72 7.17 15.57 -20.34
C GLY A 72 6.50 15.78 -18.99
N LEU A 73 6.80 16.93 -18.37
CA LEU A 73 6.34 17.27 -17.01
C LEU A 73 4.83 17.48 -16.88
N VAL A 74 4.06 17.46 -17.98
CA VAL A 74 2.60 17.51 -17.92
C VAL A 74 2.04 16.33 -17.14
N GLU A 75 2.69 15.17 -17.17
CA GLU A 75 2.26 13.99 -16.39
C GLU A 75 2.36 14.21 -14.88
N ALA A 76 3.13 15.20 -14.40
CA ALA A 76 3.21 15.51 -12.98
C ALA A 76 1.85 15.95 -12.38
N TRP A 77 0.90 16.38 -13.23
CA TRP A 77 -0.48 16.66 -12.81
C TRP A 77 -1.18 15.45 -12.19
N ILE A 78 -0.71 14.23 -12.45
CA ILE A 78 -1.22 13.01 -11.82
C ILE A 78 -1.12 13.10 -10.29
N ALA A 79 -0.05 13.70 -9.74
CA ALA A 79 0.13 13.82 -8.29
C ALA A 79 -0.96 14.70 -7.66
N ILE A 80 -1.34 15.79 -8.34
CA ILE A 80 -2.40 16.70 -7.90
C ILE A 80 -3.76 15.99 -8.00
N GLY A 81 -4.04 15.35 -9.13
CA GLY A 81 -5.28 14.62 -9.36
C GLY A 81 -5.49 13.49 -8.35
N LEU A 82 -4.45 12.68 -8.10
CA LEU A 82 -4.49 11.60 -7.11
C LEU A 82 -4.67 12.13 -5.70
N THR A 83 -3.98 13.22 -5.33
CA THR A 83 -4.12 13.82 -4.00
C THR A 83 -5.55 14.30 -3.75
N ILE A 84 -6.13 15.05 -4.69
CA ILE A 84 -7.51 15.55 -4.59
C ILE A 84 -8.50 14.39 -4.62
N GLY A 85 -8.32 13.43 -5.53
CA GLY A 85 -9.19 12.25 -5.67
C GLY A 85 -9.19 11.39 -4.41
N ALA A 86 -8.01 11.11 -3.85
CA ALA A 86 -7.87 10.36 -2.61
C ALA A 86 -8.54 11.09 -1.44
N TYR A 87 -8.33 12.41 -1.32
CA TYR A 87 -8.98 13.23 -0.30
C TYR A 87 -10.51 13.18 -0.40
N LEU A 88 -11.05 13.40 -1.59
CA LEU A 88 -12.50 13.38 -1.82
C LEU A 88 -13.10 11.97 -1.58
N ASN A 89 -12.40 10.91 -1.99
CA ASN A 89 -12.80 9.54 -1.70
C ASN A 89 -12.89 9.29 -0.19
N TRP A 90 -11.89 9.77 0.56
CA TRP A 90 -11.88 9.66 2.02
C TRP A 90 -12.97 10.49 2.71
N LEU A 91 -13.31 11.65 2.16
CA LEU A 91 -14.35 12.50 2.72
C LEU A 91 -15.76 11.98 2.41
N LEU A 92 -16.00 11.48 1.20
CA LEU A 92 -17.36 11.20 0.69
C LEU A 92 -17.76 9.72 0.76
N VAL A 93 -16.80 8.82 0.54
CA VAL A 93 -17.07 7.37 0.37
C VAL A 93 -16.69 6.60 1.63
N ALA A 94 -15.50 6.85 2.18
CA ALA A 94 -14.99 6.10 3.32
C ALA A 94 -15.90 6.10 4.57
N PRO A 95 -16.55 7.22 4.98
CA PRO A 95 -17.41 7.23 6.15
C PRO A 95 -18.64 6.32 5.99
N ARG A 96 -19.23 6.31 4.79
CA ARG A 96 -20.40 5.47 4.47
C ARG A 96 -20.02 4.00 4.49
N LEU A 97 -18.93 3.63 3.82
CA LEU A 97 -18.42 2.25 3.83
C LEU A 97 -18.09 1.77 5.26
N ARG A 98 -17.47 2.63 6.08
CA ARG A 98 -17.19 2.31 7.48
C ARG A 98 -18.47 1.99 8.26
N ALA A 99 -19.51 2.82 8.12
CA ALA A 99 -20.78 2.59 8.80
C ALA A 99 -21.44 1.27 8.37
N TYR A 100 -21.49 0.97 7.07
CA TYR A 100 -22.09 -0.30 6.58
C TYR A 100 -21.33 -1.53 7.06
N THR A 101 -19.99 -1.49 7.06
CA THR A 101 -19.17 -2.64 7.53
C THR A 101 -19.29 -2.90 9.04
N GLN A 102 -19.76 -1.93 9.83
CA GLN A 102 -20.02 -2.10 11.26
C GLN A 102 -21.38 -2.76 11.55
N VAL A 103 -22.33 -2.68 10.62
CA VAL A 103 -23.67 -3.27 10.77
C VAL A 103 -23.73 -4.68 10.19
N ALA A 104 -22.96 -4.95 9.12
CA ALA A 104 -22.97 -6.21 8.40
C ALA A 104 -22.05 -7.31 8.99
N ASN A 105 -21.21 -6.99 9.99
CA ASN A 105 -20.34 -7.92 10.71
C ASN A 105 -20.72 -7.94 12.19
#